data_AF-A0A6P0SLE1-F1
#
_entry.id   AF-A0A6P0SLE1-F1
#
_cell.length_a   1.000
_cell.length_b   1.000
_cell.length_c   1.000
_cell.angle_alpha   90.00
_cell.angle_beta   90.00
_cell.angle_gamma   90.00
#
_symmetry.space_group_name_H-M   'P 1'
#
loop_
_entity.id
_entity.type
_entity.pdbx_description
1 polymer ?
#
loop_
_entity_poly.entity_id
_entity_poly.type
_entity_poly.pdbx_seq_one_letter_code
_entity_poly.pdbx_strand_id
1 'polypeptide(L)' 'MSIAPLTWQELEALTDFQIDTVNGATNAQSCLRLFGFTESDIRVTLYRDNHAWCPYCQKIWLW' A
#
# COMPACT_ATOMS: atom_id res chain seq x y z
N MET A 1 23.40 3.26 22.83
CA MET A 1 24.30 2.36 22.07
C MET A 1 23.90 2.42 20.62
N SER A 2 24.82 2.71 19.70
CA SER A 2 24.55 2.70 18.26
C SER A 2 24.79 1.31 17.69
N ILE A 3 23.85 0.79 16.91
CA ILE A 3 23.99 -0.43 16.13
C ILE A 3 24.85 -0.14 14.89
N ALA A 4 25.71 -1.09 14.52
CA ALA A 4 26.48 -1.01 13.28
C ALA A 4 25.52 -1.08 12.06
N PRO A 5 25.81 -0.35 10.96
CA PRO A 5 24.97 -0.40 9.77
C PRO A 5 25.08 -1.76 9.08
N LEU A 6 23.97 -2.21 8.50
CA LEU A 6 23.93 -3.41 7.67
C LEU A 6 24.64 -3.16 6.32
N THR A 7 25.22 -4.23 5.77
CA THR A 7 25.73 -4.27 4.41
C THR A 7 24.59 -4.28 3.38
N TRP A 8 24.90 -4.01 2.11
CA TRP A 8 23.90 -4.04 1.04
C TRP A 8 23.24 -5.40 0.88
N GLN A 9 24.00 -6.50 0.98
CA GLN A 9 23.48 -7.86 0.88
C GLN A 9 22.55 -8.21 2.06
N GLU A 10 22.90 -7.78 3.27
CA GLU A 10 22.04 -7.96 4.44
C GLU A 10 20.74 -7.15 4.31
N LEU A 11 20.81 -5.94 3.75
CA LEU A 11 19.61 -5.14 3.46
C LEU A 11 18.73 -5.78 2.39
N GLU A 12 19.33 -6.26 1.29
CA GLU A 12 18.61 -6.93 0.20
C GLU A 12 17.85 -8.15 0.70
N ALA A 13 18.46 -8.96 1.58
CA ALA A 13 17.83 -10.12 2.21
C ALA A 13 16.60 -9.76 3.07
N LEU A 14 16.41 -8.48 3.43
CA LEU A 14 15.27 -7.98 4.21
C LEU A 14 14.17 -7.38 3.33
N THR A 15 14.29 -7.44 1.99
CA THR A 15 13.34 -6.80 1.06
C THR A 15 12.21 -7.69 0.54
N ASP A 16 12.08 -8.92 1.04
CA ASP A 16 11.00 -9.85 0.64
C ASP A 16 9.67 -9.52 1.36
N PHE A 17 9.13 -8.34 1.06
CA PHE A 17 7.90 -7.86 1.68
C PHE A 17 6.68 -8.54 1.06
N GLN A 18 5.95 -9.32 1.86
CA GLN A 18 4.68 -9.92 1.48
C GLN A 18 3.54 -8.97 1.85
N ILE A 19 3.21 -8.04 0.95
CA ILE A 19 2.20 -7.00 1.16
C ILE A 19 0.89 -7.41 0.50
N ASP A 20 -0.19 -7.46 1.28
CA ASP A 20 -1.54 -7.57 0.72
C ASP A 20 -1.98 -6.21 0.15
N THR A 21 -1.93 -6.11 -1.18
CA THR A 21 -2.27 -4.89 -1.93
C THR A 21 -3.77 -4.68 -2.12
N VAL A 22 -4.60 -5.61 -1.62
CA VAL A 22 -6.06 -5.59 -1.79
C VAL A 22 -6.78 -5.43 -0.45
N ASN A 23 -6.51 -6.34 0.49
CA ASN A 23 -7.18 -6.41 1.78
C ASN A 23 -6.29 -5.97 2.95
N GLY A 24 -5.00 -5.71 2.71
CA GLY A 24 -4.05 -5.25 3.72
C GLY A 24 -4.21 -3.79 4.14
N ALA A 25 -3.25 -3.32 4.93
CA ALA A 25 -3.16 -1.92 5.33
C ALA A 25 -2.84 -1.04 4.12
N THR A 26 -3.45 0.14 4.09
CA THR A 26 -3.34 1.09 3.00
C THR A 26 -1.93 1.63 2.83
N ASN A 27 -1.38 1.49 1.62
CA ASN A 27 -0.06 2.00 1.23
C ASN A 27 -0.03 2.39 -0.26
N ALA A 28 1.14 2.81 -0.76
CA ALA A 28 1.29 3.24 -2.16
C ALA A 28 1.22 2.07 -3.17
N GLN A 29 1.46 0.84 -2.71
CA GLN A 29 1.36 -0.39 -3.49
C GLN A 29 -0.07 -0.97 -3.47
N SER A 30 -0.98 -0.47 -2.61
CA SER A 30 -2.38 -0.89 -2.56
C SER A 30 -3.19 -0.34 -3.75
N CYS A 31 -3.38 -1.15 -4.78
CA CYS A 31 -4.04 -0.75 -6.03
C CYS A 31 -5.54 -1.06 -6.08
N LEU A 32 -6.06 -1.92 -5.19
CA LEU A 32 -7.45 -2.35 -5.20
C LEU A 32 -8.00 -2.37 -3.77
N ARG A 33 -9.26 -1.99 -3.58
CA ARG A 33 -9.95 -2.13 -2.29
C ARG A 33 -11.42 -2.43 -2.54
N LEU A 34 -11.82 -3.66 -2.25
CA LEU A 34 -13.19 -4.14 -2.45
C LEU A 34 -14.03 -4.12 -1.18
N PHE A 35 -13.46 -3.76 -0.02
CA PHE A 35 -14.15 -3.70 1.27
C PHE A 35 -14.88 -5.01 1.64
N GLY A 36 -14.30 -6.15 1.29
CA GLY A 36 -14.87 -7.48 1.57
C GLY A 36 -15.89 -7.98 0.54
N PHE A 37 -16.10 -7.26 -0.56
CA PHE A 37 -16.98 -7.66 -1.65
C PHE A 37 -16.19 -8.20 -2.86
N THR A 38 -16.92 -8.71 -3.85
CA THR A 38 -16.35 -9.17 -5.12
C THR A 38 -16.37 -8.06 -6.16
N GLU A 39 -15.57 -8.20 -7.23
CA GLU A 39 -15.58 -7.23 -8.33
C GLU A 39 -16.96 -7.12 -9.01
N SER A 40 -17.76 -8.20 -9.01
CA SER A 40 -19.12 -8.17 -9.53
C SER A 40 -20.10 -7.32 -8.70
N ASP A 41 -19.77 -7.00 -7.44
CA ASP A 41 -20.61 -6.16 -6.58
C ASP A 41 -20.36 -4.65 -6.80
N ILE A 42 -19.34 -4.29 -7.58
CA ILE A 42 -18.91 -2.89 -7.77
C ILE A 42 -19.97 -2.10 -8.53
N ARG A 43 -20.35 -0.95 -7.96
CA ARG A 43 -21.24 0.04 -8.61
C ARG A 43 -20.56 1.37 -8.91
N VAL A 44 -19.49 1.69 -8.18
CA VAL A 44 -18.75 2.94 -8.28
C VAL A 44 -17.27 2.64 -8.09
N THR A 45 -16.44 3.23 -8.94
CA THR A 45 -14.98 3.18 -8.81
C THR A 45 -14.46 4.58 -8.55
N LEU A 46 -13.73 4.74 -7.45
CA LEU A 46 -13.00 5.96 -7.14
C LEU A 46 -11.54 5.77 -7.50
N TYR A 47 -10.99 6.66 -8.32
CA TYR A 47 -9.58 6.67 -8.65
C TYR A 47 -8.83 7.61 -7.72
N ARG A 48 -7.59 7.23 -7.38
CA ARG A 48 -6.69 8.04 -6.56
C ARG A 48 -5.30 8.11 -7.16
N ASP A 49 -4.55 9.11 -6.73
CA ASP A 49 -3.10 9.09 -6.87
C ASP A 49 -2.50 8.10 -5.85
N ASN A 50 -1.64 7.19 -6.31
CA ASN A 50 -1.07 6.12 -5.47
C ASN A 50 -0.16 6.68 -4.36
N HIS A 51 0.60 7.73 -4.67
CA HIS A 51 1.56 8.35 -3.77
C HIS A 51 0.94 9.46 -2.90
N ALA A 52 -0.38 9.63 -3.00
CA ALA A 52 -1.14 10.67 -2.33
C ALA A 52 -0.59 12.09 -2.53
N TRP A 53 -0.02 12.38 -3.70
CA TRP A 53 0.45 13.71 -4.07
C TRP A 53 -0.72 14.66 -4.32
N CYS A 54 -1.88 14.13 -4.71
CA CYS A 54 -3.12 14.89 -4.71
C CYS A 54 -3.62 15.09 -3.26
N PRO A 55 -3.74 16.34 -2.76
CA PRO A 55 -4.16 16.61 -1.38
C PRO A 55 -5.55 16.05 -1.03
N TYR A 56 -6.44 15.91 -2.02
CA TYR A 56 -7.74 15.30 -1.82
C TYR A 56 -7.64 13.78 -1.70
N CYS A 57 -6.82 13.13 -2.53
CA CYS A 57 -6.55 11.69 -2.45
C CYS A 57 -5.92 11.30 -1.10
N GLN A 58 -5.06 12.17 -0.55
CA GLN A 58 -4.48 11.97 0.78
C GLN A 58 -5.54 12.02 1.90
N LYS A 59 -6.54 12.90 1.79
CA LYS A 59 -7.59 13.03 2.81
C LYS A 59 -8.57 11.88 2.81
N ILE A 60 -8.93 11.40 1.61
CA ILE A 60 -9.83 10.27 1.44
C ILE A 60 -9.05 8.95 1.42
N TRP A 61 -7.78 8.94 1.83
CA TRP A 61 -6.95 7.74 1.76
C TRP A 61 -7.60 6.68 2.64
N LEU A 62 -8.31 5.78 1.98
CA LEU A 62 -9.27 4.86 2.58
C LEU A 62 -8.49 3.89 3.46
N TRP A 63 -8.46 4.15 4.77
CA TRP A 63 -7.95 3.23 5.78
C TRP A 63 -8.78 1.93 5.78
#